data_AF-A0A1W0E5K6-F1
#
_entry.id   AF-A0A1W0E5K6-F1
#
_cell.length_a   1.000
_cell.length_b   1.000
_cell.length_c   1.000
_cell.angle_alpha   90.00
_cell.angle_beta   90.00
_cell.angle_gamma   90.00
#
_symmetry.space_group_name_H-M   'P 1'
#
loop_
_entity.id
_entity.type
_entity.pdbx_description
1 polymer ?
#
loop_
_entity_poly.entity_id
_entity_poly.type
_entity_poly.pdbx_seq_one_letter_code
_entity_poly.pdbx_strand_id
1 'polypeptide(L)'
;MILKKQLESIKSKKKTFLRVKKAKIFFIEDEDLDVSTILERIDLKHKFFSKKSLKFDRHTLSKNEENVFNSSMQKFLYTLQPIMKKHDISYILEYLVRIYNIDTYNIHELLFLILPYSKYEDQIEKLTYKYSFHIKSYNICSLSRFFTYNSKNFRMFVKYFDFYQENEKFLLQILDEISKILCNSKTNYMGEFLIIFKKLIIYNRQSVIENTYKNMKKYFVSSEFIKEYNNLF
;
A
#
# COMPACT_ATOMS: atom_id res chain seq x y z
N MET A 1 -0.60 -27.56 25.22
CA MET A 1 -0.54 -26.44 24.25
C MET A 1 -0.97 -25.15 24.94
N ILE A 2 -0.12 -24.43 25.70
CA ILE A 2 -0.59 -23.22 26.43
C ILE A 2 0.42 -22.05 26.41
N LEU A 3 1.67 -22.17 26.87
CA LEU A 3 2.50 -20.97 27.09
C LEU A 3 3.16 -20.38 25.82
N LYS A 4 3.74 -21.21 24.95
CA LYS A 4 4.48 -20.74 23.75
C LYS A 4 3.58 -19.98 22.78
N LYS A 5 2.38 -20.51 22.49
CA LYS A 5 1.38 -19.84 21.64
C LYS A 5 0.83 -18.57 22.29
N GLN A 6 0.68 -18.54 23.62
CA GLN A 6 0.29 -17.33 24.35
C GLN A 6 1.38 -16.26 24.31
N LEU A 7 2.66 -16.64 24.46
CA LEU A 7 3.81 -15.75 24.34
C LEU A 7 3.99 -15.23 22.90
N GLU A 8 3.76 -16.05 21.88
CA GLU A 8 3.75 -15.63 20.48
C GLU A 8 2.57 -14.69 20.17
N SER A 9 1.38 -14.96 20.72
CA SER A 9 0.22 -14.05 20.71
C SER A 9 0.54 -12.72 21.39
N ILE A 10 1.17 -12.75 22.56
CA ILE A 10 1.57 -11.54 23.29
C ILE A 10 2.69 -10.80 22.55
N LYS A 11 3.65 -11.49 21.92
CA LYS A 11 4.75 -10.87 21.15
C LYS A 11 4.26 -10.24 19.84
N SER A 12 3.28 -10.86 19.17
CA SER A 12 2.63 -10.32 17.97
C SER A 12 1.67 -9.18 18.29
N LYS A 13 1.03 -9.19 19.48
CA LYS A 13 0.18 -8.10 19.99
C LYS A 13 0.96 -6.99 20.70
N LYS A 14 2.15 -7.28 21.22
CA LYS A 14 3.08 -6.28 21.78
C LYS A 14 3.56 -5.39 20.65
N LYS A 15 2.84 -4.29 20.45
CA LYS A 15 3.42 -3.06 19.88
C LYS A 15 4.42 -2.37 20.84
N THR A 16 4.72 -3.03 21.98
CA THR A 16 5.69 -2.79 23.06
C THR A 16 6.13 -1.35 23.33
N PHE A 17 5.64 -0.84 24.47
CA PHE A 17 6.27 -0.15 25.62
C PHE A 17 7.82 -0.06 25.75
N LEU A 18 8.60 -0.16 24.67
CA LEU A 18 10.00 0.24 24.69
C LEU A 18 10.03 1.70 24.23
N ARG A 19 10.41 2.61 25.14
CA ARG A 19 10.46 4.07 24.93
C ARG A 19 11.24 4.52 23.69
N VAL A 20 12.02 3.63 23.06
CA VAL A 20 12.75 3.92 21.82
C VAL A 20 12.66 2.69 20.92
N LYS A 21 11.66 2.64 20.04
CA LYS A 21 11.64 1.65 18.97
C LYS A 21 12.44 2.18 17.78
N LYS A 22 13.53 1.49 17.42
CA LYS A 22 14.25 1.76 16.17
C LYS A 22 13.30 1.52 14.97
N ALA A 23 13.35 2.44 14.01
CA ALA A 23 12.68 2.30 12.72
C ALA A 23 13.06 0.95 12.07
N LYS A 24 12.12 0.26 11.45
CA LYS A 24 12.40 -1.01 10.73
C LYS A 24 13.02 -0.78 9.37
N ILE A 25 12.78 0.39 8.80
CA ILE A 25 13.21 0.80 7.47
C ILE A 25 13.69 2.24 7.53
N PHE A 26 14.52 2.60 6.57
CA PHE A 26 15.05 3.94 6.37
C PHE A 26 14.90 4.28 4.89
N PHE A 27 14.62 5.55 4.60
CA PHE A 27 14.48 6.15 3.27
C PHE A 27 15.64 7.10 2.95
N ILE A 28 16.47 7.44 3.94
CA ILE A 28 17.71 8.17 3.77
C ILE A 28 18.87 7.31 4.29
N GLU A 29 20.02 7.39 3.62
CA GLU A 29 21.21 6.58 3.95
C GLU A 29 21.94 7.09 5.21
N ASP A 30 21.83 8.39 5.47
CA ASP A 30 22.49 9.04 6.60
C ASP A 30 21.70 8.82 7.90
N GLU A 31 22.13 7.82 8.67
CA GLU A 31 21.56 7.47 9.96
C GLU A 31 21.82 8.55 11.03
N ASP A 32 22.85 9.38 10.86
CA ASP A 32 23.29 10.38 11.82
C ASP A 32 22.48 11.68 11.77
N LEU A 33 21.68 11.88 10.71
CA LEU A 33 20.76 13.01 10.62
C LEU A 33 19.72 12.96 11.73
N ASP A 34 19.72 13.97 12.59
CA ASP A 34 18.71 14.11 13.63
C ASP A 34 17.33 14.47 13.02
N VAL A 35 16.28 14.19 13.77
CA VAL A 35 14.91 14.36 13.26
C VAL A 35 14.55 15.84 13.07
N SER A 36 15.21 16.74 13.79
CA SER A 36 15.05 18.19 13.63
C SER A 36 15.59 18.65 12.26
N THR A 37 16.78 18.19 11.87
CA THR A 37 17.37 18.50 10.56
C THR A 37 16.55 17.89 9.43
N ILE A 38 16.01 16.67 9.61
CA ILE A 38 15.08 16.07 8.65
C ILE A 38 13.84 16.97 8.47
N LEU A 39 13.27 17.48 9.56
CA LEU A 39 12.12 18.38 9.51
C LEU A 39 12.41 19.67 8.73
N GLU A 40 13.59 20.25 8.90
CA GLU A 40 14.02 21.47 8.19
C GLU A 40 14.15 21.26 6.68
N ARG A 41 14.39 20.02 6.22
CA ARG A 41 14.44 19.67 4.80
C ARG A 41 13.08 19.40 4.15
N ILE A 42 11.99 19.42 4.92
CA ILE A 42 10.63 19.19 4.41
C ILE A 42 9.97 20.53 4.07
N ASP A 43 9.79 20.79 2.76
CA ASP A 43 9.09 21.99 2.27
C ASP A 43 7.56 21.85 2.27
N LEU A 44 7.03 20.68 2.62
CA LEU A 44 5.59 20.43 2.68
C LEU A 44 4.99 20.99 3.98
N LYS A 45 4.16 22.03 3.87
CA LYS A 45 3.39 22.57 5.00
C LYS A 45 2.23 21.64 5.37
N HIS A 46 2.36 20.93 6.49
CA HIS A 46 1.28 20.11 7.05
C HIS A 46 1.37 20.03 8.57
N LYS A 47 0.25 19.76 9.26
CA LYS A 47 0.21 19.63 10.74
C LYS A 47 1.18 18.56 11.28
N PHE A 48 1.52 17.57 10.44
CA PHE A 48 2.46 16.51 10.78
C PHE A 48 3.94 16.96 10.75
N PHE A 49 4.25 18.09 10.10
CA PHE A 49 5.60 18.63 9.99
C PHE A 49 5.71 19.95 10.77
N SER A 50 5.34 19.92 12.05
CA SER A 50 5.48 21.07 12.93
C SER A 50 6.53 20.80 14.01
N LYS A 51 7.18 21.84 14.54
CA LYS A 51 8.10 21.67 15.67
C LYS A 51 7.45 20.97 16.88
N LYS A 52 6.11 21.06 17.02
CA LYS A 52 5.35 20.35 18.05
C LYS A 52 5.35 18.82 17.83
N SER A 53 5.41 18.34 16.59
CA SER A 53 5.40 16.90 16.32
C SER A 53 6.69 16.19 16.71
N LEU A 54 7.80 16.91 16.89
CA LEU A 54 9.04 16.35 17.45
C LEU A 54 8.86 15.77 18.86
N LYS A 55 7.85 16.25 19.61
CA LYS A 55 7.51 15.76 20.96
C LYS A 55 6.42 14.69 20.94
N PHE A 56 5.96 14.27 19.76
CA PHE A 56 4.90 13.29 19.64
C PHE A 56 5.40 11.90 20.04
N ASP A 57 4.70 11.25 20.97
CA ASP A 57 4.95 9.86 21.32
C ASP A 57 3.70 9.03 21.05
N ARG A 58 3.77 8.20 20.01
CA ARG A 58 2.66 7.33 19.59
C ARG A 58 2.27 6.30 20.66
N HIS A 59 3.19 5.94 21.55
CA HIS A 59 2.94 4.94 22.59
C HIS A 59 2.11 5.48 23.76
N THR A 60 1.98 6.80 23.88
CA THR A 60 1.14 7.43 24.91
C THR A 60 -0.34 7.50 24.54
N LEU A 61 -0.68 7.24 23.27
CA LEU A 61 -2.06 7.31 22.80
C LEU A 61 -2.90 6.14 23.37
N SER A 62 -4.10 6.48 23.83
CA SER A 62 -5.14 5.49 24.07
C SER A 62 -5.55 4.81 22.74
N LYS A 63 -6.24 3.67 22.83
CA LYS A 63 -6.72 2.93 21.65
C LYS A 63 -7.60 3.79 20.73
N ASN A 64 -8.45 4.64 21.30
CA ASN A 64 -9.35 5.50 20.52
C ASN A 64 -8.57 6.61 19.81
N GLU A 65 -7.62 7.24 20.50
CA GLU A 65 -6.73 8.24 19.91
C GLU A 65 -5.85 7.64 18.82
N GLU A 66 -5.33 6.43 19.02
CA GLU A 66 -4.59 5.69 17.99
C GLU A 66 -5.47 5.46 16.75
N ASN A 67 -6.73 5.07 16.90
CA ASN A 67 -7.63 4.86 15.76
C ASN A 67 -7.91 6.15 14.99
N VAL A 68 -8.16 7.26 15.70
CA VAL A 68 -8.36 8.58 15.09
C VAL A 68 -7.09 9.04 14.37
N PHE A 69 -5.93 8.87 15.01
CA PHE A 69 -4.64 9.20 14.42
C PHE A 69 -4.36 8.36 13.18
N ASN A 70 -4.57 7.04 13.23
CA ASN A 70 -4.40 6.12 12.10
C ASN A 70 -5.24 6.55 10.90
N SER A 71 -6.49 6.94 11.17
CA SER A 71 -7.41 7.41 10.14
C SER A 71 -6.95 8.73 9.52
N SER A 72 -6.46 9.68 10.33
CA SER A 72 -5.89 10.93 9.83
C SER A 72 -4.58 10.71 9.06
N MET A 73 -3.73 9.80 9.52
CA MET A 73 -2.46 9.45 8.87
C MET A 73 -2.70 8.74 7.54
N GLN A 74 -3.66 7.82 7.50
CA GLN A 74 -4.07 7.15 6.26
C GLN A 74 -4.50 8.15 5.19
N LYS A 75 -5.38 9.10 5.54
CA LYS A 75 -5.82 10.16 4.62
C LYS A 75 -4.61 10.95 4.09
N PHE A 76 -3.71 11.35 4.98
CA PHE A 76 -2.52 12.09 4.61
C PHE A 76 -1.58 11.29 3.69
N LEU A 77 -1.30 10.02 4.00
CA LEU A 77 -0.46 9.17 3.14
C LEU A 77 -1.04 9.04 1.72
N TYR A 78 -2.37 9.01 1.57
CA TYR A 78 -2.99 9.04 0.24
C TYR A 78 -2.82 10.38 -0.48
N THR A 79 -2.77 11.50 0.23
CA THR A 79 -2.48 12.80 -0.40
C THR A 79 -1.04 12.90 -0.93
N LEU A 80 -0.13 12.01 -0.49
CA LEU A 80 1.24 11.95 -1.00
C LEU A 80 1.36 11.21 -2.34
N GLN A 81 0.36 10.44 -2.77
CA GLN A 81 0.43 9.68 -4.03
C GLN A 81 0.74 10.55 -5.26
N PRO A 82 0.02 11.67 -5.50
CA PRO A 82 0.33 12.57 -6.62
C PRO A 82 1.72 13.22 -6.54
N ILE A 83 2.27 13.34 -5.33
CA ILE A 83 3.56 13.98 -5.07
C ILE A 83 4.71 13.01 -5.37
N MET A 84 4.54 11.73 -5.03
CA MET A 84 5.56 10.67 -5.21
C MET A 84 6.08 10.52 -6.64
N LYS A 85 5.24 10.77 -7.65
CA LYS A 85 5.66 10.72 -9.06
C LYS A 85 6.53 11.90 -9.47
N LYS A 86 6.32 13.06 -8.84
CA LYS A 86 6.91 14.34 -9.25
C LYS A 86 8.12 14.76 -8.43
N HIS A 87 8.15 14.37 -7.16
CA HIS A 87 9.16 14.82 -6.20
C HIS A 87 9.76 13.65 -5.45
N ASP A 88 11.03 13.78 -5.09
CA ASP A 88 11.62 12.89 -4.10
C ASP A 88 11.12 13.27 -2.71
N ILE A 89 10.39 12.37 -2.06
CA ILE A 89 9.81 12.60 -0.74
C ILE A 89 10.49 11.77 0.36
N SER A 90 11.72 11.33 0.12
CA SER A 90 12.48 10.48 1.04
C SER A 90 12.56 11.07 2.46
N TYR A 91 12.83 12.37 2.59
CA TYR A 91 12.81 13.05 3.91
C TYR A 91 11.44 13.05 4.57
N ILE A 92 10.36 13.17 3.80
CA ILE A 92 8.99 13.09 4.32
C ILE A 92 8.75 11.67 4.86
N LEU A 93 9.04 10.64 4.05
CA LEU A 93 8.83 9.25 4.45
C LEU A 93 9.68 8.89 5.68
N GLU A 94 10.93 9.34 5.71
CA GLU A 94 11.84 9.15 6.83
C GLU A 94 11.28 9.77 8.10
N TYR A 95 10.86 11.04 8.04
CA TYR A 95 10.28 11.74 9.19
C TYR A 95 9.05 10.99 9.72
N LEU A 96 8.17 10.54 8.82
CA LEU A 96 6.97 9.82 9.22
C LEU A 96 7.28 8.46 9.86
N VAL A 97 8.33 7.77 9.41
CA VAL A 97 8.78 6.52 10.04
C VAL A 97 9.39 6.79 11.41
N ARG A 98 10.27 7.79 11.53
CA ARG A 98 10.98 8.08 12.80
C ARG A 98 10.06 8.65 13.88
N ILE A 99 9.22 9.63 13.55
CA ILE A 99 8.33 10.29 14.54
C ILE A 99 7.04 9.52 14.75
N TYR A 100 6.45 8.99 13.68
CA TYR A 100 5.13 8.38 13.76
C TYR A 100 5.16 6.87 13.67
N ASN A 101 6.27 6.19 13.38
CA ASN A 101 6.31 4.72 13.27
C ASN A 101 5.28 4.16 12.26
N ILE A 102 5.12 4.82 11.11
CA ILE A 102 4.17 4.37 10.07
C ILE A 102 4.52 2.97 9.52
N ASP A 103 5.79 2.57 9.58
CA ASP A 103 6.34 1.22 9.31
C ASP A 103 5.84 0.12 10.28
N THR A 104 5.06 0.50 11.28
CA THR A 104 4.52 -0.38 12.30
C THR A 104 3.01 -0.29 12.37
N TYR A 105 2.48 0.93 12.39
CA TYR A 105 1.06 1.14 12.65
C TYR A 105 0.25 1.45 11.39
N ASN A 106 0.90 1.83 10.28
CA ASN A 106 0.27 2.20 9.01
C ASN A 106 0.94 1.48 7.83
N ILE A 107 1.35 0.24 8.03
CA ILE A 107 2.16 -0.49 7.04
C ILE A 107 1.40 -0.68 5.73
N HIS A 108 0.08 -0.90 5.76
CA HIS A 108 -0.70 -1.06 4.54
C HIS A 108 -0.75 0.21 3.71
N GLU A 109 -0.90 1.36 4.36
CA GLU A 109 -0.89 2.66 3.71
C GLU A 109 0.51 3.04 3.22
N LEU A 110 1.54 2.69 3.98
CA LEU A 110 2.92 2.90 3.56
C LEU A 110 3.28 2.02 2.36
N LEU A 111 2.95 0.73 2.39
CA LEU A 111 3.08 -0.17 1.24
C LEU A 111 2.29 0.37 0.06
N PHE A 112 1.06 0.87 0.28
CA PHE A 112 0.28 1.51 -0.78
C PHE A 112 1.02 2.68 -1.42
N LEU A 113 1.73 3.46 -0.63
CA LEU A 113 2.46 4.60 -1.14
C LEU A 113 3.67 4.18 -1.98
N ILE A 114 4.47 3.22 -1.49
CA ILE A 114 5.80 2.93 -2.06
C ILE A 114 5.80 1.82 -3.13
N LEU A 115 4.83 0.91 -3.12
CA LEU A 115 4.79 -0.27 -4.01
C LEU A 115 4.88 0.01 -5.51
N PRO A 116 4.42 1.15 -6.06
CA PRO A 116 4.59 1.44 -7.49
C PRO A 116 6.03 1.80 -7.89
N TYR A 117 6.93 2.03 -6.94
CA TYR A 117 8.25 2.61 -7.17
C TYR A 117 9.37 1.63 -6.81
N SER A 118 10.10 1.15 -7.81
CA SER A 118 11.19 0.16 -7.65
C SER A 118 12.34 0.64 -6.77
N LYS A 119 12.56 1.95 -6.67
CA LYS A 119 13.61 2.51 -5.79
C LYS A 119 13.42 2.19 -4.31
N TYR A 120 12.24 1.71 -3.90
CA TYR A 120 11.96 1.30 -2.53
C TYR A 120 11.92 -0.23 -2.34
N GLU A 121 12.56 -1.00 -3.24
CA GLU A 121 12.59 -2.47 -3.19
C GLU A 121 12.99 -3.00 -1.80
N ASP A 122 14.09 -2.51 -1.23
CA ASP A 122 14.58 -2.93 0.09
C ASP A 122 13.57 -2.68 1.20
N GLN A 123 12.89 -1.53 1.16
CA GLN A 123 11.87 -1.18 2.14
C GLN A 123 10.62 -2.06 1.96
N ILE A 124 10.23 -2.36 0.72
CA ILE A 124 9.11 -3.24 0.40
C ILE A 124 9.39 -4.67 0.89
N GLU A 125 10.58 -5.20 0.66
CA GLU A 125 10.99 -6.51 1.15
C GLU A 125 10.90 -6.56 2.69
N LYS A 126 11.55 -5.60 3.38
CA LYS A 126 11.55 -5.52 4.85
C LYS A 126 10.15 -5.38 5.43
N LEU A 127 9.29 -4.57 4.81
CA LEU A 127 7.91 -4.39 5.26
C LEU A 127 7.07 -5.64 5.06
N THR A 128 7.29 -6.41 3.98
CA THR A 128 6.51 -7.61 3.66
C THR A 128 7.05 -8.89 4.28
N TYR A 129 8.29 -8.91 4.82
CA TYR A 129 8.93 -10.08 5.43
C TYR A 129 8.07 -10.78 6.51
N LYS A 130 7.37 -10.00 7.34
CA LYS A 130 6.49 -10.52 8.41
C LYS A 130 5.02 -10.57 8.02
N TYR A 131 4.68 -10.22 6.78
CA TYR A 131 3.32 -10.31 6.28
C TYR A 131 3.00 -11.72 5.82
N SER A 132 1.71 -11.97 5.62
CA SER A 132 1.23 -13.24 5.09
C SER A 132 1.75 -13.54 3.68
N PHE A 133 2.32 -12.55 2.98
CA PHE A 133 3.01 -12.70 1.70
C PHE A 133 4.28 -11.84 1.69
N HIS A 134 5.43 -12.47 1.43
CA HIS A 134 6.73 -11.81 1.39
C HIS A 134 7.17 -11.56 -0.07
N ILE A 135 7.45 -10.30 -0.41
CA ILE A 135 7.94 -9.90 -1.73
C ILE A 135 9.47 -9.88 -1.67
N LYS A 136 10.10 -10.99 -2.05
CA LYS A 136 11.57 -11.16 -2.04
C LYS A 136 12.30 -10.45 -3.18
N SER A 137 11.58 -10.10 -4.23
CA SER A 137 12.13 -9.44 -5.41
C SER A 137 11.08 -8.53 -6.00
N TYR A 138 11.48 -7.31 -6.32
CA TYR A 138 10.62 -6.32 -6.94
C TYR A 138 10.50 -6.61 -8.44
N ASN A 139 9.55 -7.47 -8.80
CA ASN A 139 9.19 -7.72 -10.19
C ASN A 139 7.68 -7.88 -10.35
N ILE A 140 7.19 -7.69 -11.58
CA ILE A 140 5.76 -7.70 -11.91
C ILE A 140 5.10 -9.00 -11.42
N CYS A 141 5.73 -10.17 -11.61
CA CYS A 141 5.17 -11.45 -11.17
C CYS A 141 5.01 -11.53 -9.64
N SER A 142 6.02 -11.12 -8.87
CA SER A 142 5.96 -11.08 -7.40
C SER A 142 4.88 -10.13 -6.90
N LEU A 143 4.78 -8.95 -7.51
CA LEU A 143 3.80 -7.91 -7.15
C LEU A 143 2.37 -8.36 -7.49
N SER A 144 2.15 -8.94 -8.68
CA SER A 144 0.85 -9.48 -9.08
C SER A 144 0.40 -10.61 -8.17
N ARG A 145 1.32 -11.52 -7.80
CA ARG A 145 1.03 -12.58 -6.82
C ARG A 145 0.67 -12.01 -5.44
N PHE A 146 1.36 -10.96 -4.99
CA PHE A 146 1.01 -10.26 -3.76
C PHE A 146 -0.42 -9.73 -3.79
N PHE A 147 -0.84 -9.10 -4.90
CA PHE A 147 -2.20 -8.59 -5.05
C PHE A 147 -3.26 -9.69 -5.13
N THR A 148 -2.97 -10.80 -5.81
CA THR A 148 -3.93 -11.92 -5.92
C THR A 148 -3.98 -12.83 -4.69
N TYR A 149 -3.02 -12.70 -3.77
CA TYR A 149 -2.88 -13.60 -2.62
C TYR A 149 -4.11 -13.63 -1.70
N ASN A 150 -4.77 -12.49 -1.51
CA ASN A 150 -6.03 -12.41 -0.76
C ASN A 150 -6.85 -11.17 -1.18
N SER A 151 -8.13 -11.16 -0.80
CA SER A 151 -9.07 -10.08 -1.15
C SER A 151 -8.68 -8.71 -0.60
N LYS A 152 -8.00 -8.64 0.56
CA LYS A 152 -7.52 -7.37 1.12
C LYS A 152 -6.46 -6.75 0.21
N ASN A 153 -5.51 -7.54 -0.26
CA ASN A 153 -4.48 -7.09 -1.19
C ASN A 153 -5.08 -6.78 -2.57
N PHE A 154 -6.05 -7.55 -3.04
CA PHE A 154 -6.70 -7.25 -4.32
C PHE A 154 -7.50 -5.93 -4.25
N ARG A 155 -8.18 -5.65 -3.15
CA ARG A 155 -8.85 -4.35 -2.94
C ARG A 155 -7.87 -3.19 -2.89
N MET A 156 -6.66 -3.41 -2.37
CA MET A 156 -5.57 -2.44 -2.46
C MET A 156 -5.17 -2.20 -3.92
N PHE A 157 -5.09 -3.24 -4.75
CA PHE A 157 -4.89 -3.10 -6.20
C PHE A 157 -5.99 -2.25 -6.87
N VAL A 158 -7.26 -2.57 -6.61
CA VAL A 158 -8.41 -1.79 -7.12
C VAL A 158 -8.34 -0.31 -6.70
N LYS A 159 -7.85 -0.03 -5.50
CA LYS A 159 -7.71 1.33 -4.98
C LYS A 159 -6.65 2.14 -5.72
N TYR A 160 -5.60 1.53 -6.27
CA TYR A 160 -4.62 2.27 -7.07
C TYR A 160 -5.24 2.91 -8.31
N PHE A 161 -6.33 2.38 -8.85
CA PHE A 161 -7.04 3.00 -9.97
C PHE A 161 -7.71 4.34 -9.59
N ASP A 162 -7.82 4.69 -8.30
CA ASP A 162 -8.18 6.06 -7.88
C ASP A 162 -7.06 7.07 -8.20
N PHE A 163 -5.83 6.57 -8.39
CA PHE A 163 -4.62 7.32 -8.73
C PHE A 163 -4.06 6.81 -10.07
N TYR A 164 -4.96 6.61 -11.06
CA TYR A 164 -4.61 5.99 -12.33
C TYR A 164 -3.56 6.80 -13.11
N GLN A 165 -3.70 8.13 -13.17
CA GLN A 165 -2.78 8.98 -13.92
C GLN A 165 -1.35 8.92 -13.36
N GLU A 166 -1.21 8.80 -12.04
CA GLU A 166 0.06 8.63 -11.37
C GLU A 166 0.65 7.25 -11.70
N ASN A 167 -0.18 6.21 -11.62
CA ASN A 167 0.26 4.82 -11.59
C ASN A 167 -0.01 4.03 -12.89
N GLU A 168 -0.35 4.69 -14.01
CA GLU A 168 -0.84 4.04 -15.24
C GLU A 168 0.06 2.88 -15.69
N LYS A 169 1.36 3.14 -15.87
CA LYS A 169 2.32 2.12 -16.32
C LYS A 169 2.36 0.92 -15.38
N PHE A 170 2.43 1.18 -14.08
CA PHE A 170 2.44 0.15 -13.03
C PHE A 170 1.13 -0.66 -13.06
N LEU A 171 -0.01 0.02 -13.07
CA LEU A 171 -1.34 -0.60 -13.06
C LEU A 171 -1.57 -1.50 -14.26
N LEU A 172 -1.24 -1.04 -15.46
CA LEU A 172 -1.45 -1.81 -16.68
C LEU A 172 -0.57 -3.05 -16.74
N GLN A 173 0.71 -2.93 -16.34
CA GLN A 173 1.63 -4.07 -16.27
C GLN A 173 1.17 -5.12 -15.26
N ILE A 174 0.75 -4.68 -14.08
CA ILE A 174 0.25 -5.59 -13.03
C ILE A 174 -1.08 -6.21 -13.43
N LEU A 175 -2.00 -5.45 -14.04
CA LEU A 175 -3.30 -5.95 -14.50
C LEU A 175 -3.14 -7.09 -15.50
N ASP A 176 -2.26 -6.92 -16.51
CA ASP A 176 -1.98 -7.96 -17.51
C ASP A 176 -1.48 -9.26 -16.85
N GLU A 177 -0.54 -9.14 -15.91
CA GLU A 177 0.00 -10.31 -15.22
C GLU A 177 -1.01 -10.95 -14.26
N ILE A 178 -1.83 -10.15 -13.57
CA ILE A 178 -2.97 -10.63 -12.78
C ILE A 178 -3.94 -11.41 -13.66
N SER A 179 -4.23 -10.94 -14.87
CA SER A 179 -5.12 -11.62 -15.81
C SER A 179 -4.59 -13.01 -16.18
N LYS A 180 -3.28 -13.14 -16.42
CA LYS A 180 -2.63 -14.44 -16.66
C LYS A 180 -2.70 -15.37 -15.45
N ILE A 181 -2.48 -14.85 -14.25
CA ILE A 181 -2.56 -15.63 -13.00
C ILE A 181 -3.98 -16.15 -12.77
N LEU A 182 -4.98 -15.30 -13.00
CA LEU A 182 -6.36 -15.60 -12.64
C LEU A 182 -7.16 -16.34 -13.71
N CYS A 183 -6.74 -16.34 -14.97
CA CYS A 183 -7.53 -16.91 -16.08
C CYS A 183 -7.96 -18.37 -15.86
N ASN A 184 -7.18 -19.14 -15.09
CA ASN A 184 -7.45 -20.54 -14.74
C ASN A 184 -7.63 -20.75 -13.22
N SER A 185 -7.76 -19.67 -12.44
CA SER A 185 -7.93 -19.74 -11.00
C SER A 185 -9.39 -19.92 -10.60
N LYS A 186 -9.63 -20.52 -9.42
CA LYS A 186 -10.95 -20.59 -8.77
C LYS A 186 -11.26 -19.40 -7.86
N THR A 187 -10.28 -18.53 -7.60
CA THR A 187 -10.47 -17.33 -6.77
C THR A 187 -11.42 -16.36 -7.47
N ASN A 188 -12.45 -15.86 -6.79
CA ASN A 188 -13.41 -14.94 -7.39
C ASN A 188 -13.10 -13.47 -7.01
N TYR A 189 -12.72 -12.69 -8.02
CA TYR A 189 -12.49 -11.24 -7.94
C TYR A 189 -13.32 -10.48 -9.01
N MET A 190 -14.38 -11.10 -9.52
CA MET A 190 -15.21 -10.53 -10.61
C MET A 190 -15.77 -9.15 -10.25
N GLY A 191 -16.26 -8.98 -9.01
CA GLY A 191 -16.77 -7.68 -8.54
C GLY A 191 -15.69 -6.60 -8.55
N GLU A 192 -14.48 -6.93 -8.11
CA GLU A 192 -13.34 -6.04 -8.15
C GLU A 192 -12.90 -5.67 -9.59
N PHE A 193 -12.97 -6.62 -10.54
CA PHE A 193 -12.74 -6.33 -11.96
C PHE A 193 -13.77 -5.36 -12.53
N LEU A 194 -15.06 -5.48 -12.18
CA LEU A 194 -16.08 -4.51 -12.61
C LEU A 194 -15.76 -3.11 -12.09
N ILE A 195 -15.27 -2.98 -10.86
CA ILE A 195 -14.86 -1.68 -10.31
C ILE A 195 -13.67 -1.12 -11.11
N ILE A 196 -12.68 -1.96 -11.44
CA ILE A 196 -11.54 -1.56 -12.28
C ILE A 196 -12.01 -1.09 -13.66
N PHE A 197 -12.92 -1.84 -14.30
CA PHE A 197 -13.45 -1.48 -15.62
C PHE A 197 -14.22 -0.15 -15.58
N LYS A 198 -15.09 0.05 -14.59
CA LYS A 198 -15.80 1.32 -14.37
C LYS A 198 -14.82 2.49 -14.23
N LYS A 199 -13.71 2.31 -13.53
CA LYS A 199 -12.66 3.34 -13.42
C LYS A 199 -11.90 3.56 -14.73
N LEU A 200 -11.58 2.50 -15.47
CA LEU A 200 -10.89 2.61 -16.76
C LEU A 200 -11.72 3.34 -17.83
N ILE A 201 -13.06 3.25 -17.79
CA ILE A 201 -13.96 4.01 -18.66
C ILE A 201 -13.79 5.52 -18.44
N ILE A 202 -13.71 5.95 -17.18
CA ILE A 202 -13.49 7.37 -16.82
C ILE A 202 -12.20 7.91 -17.48
N TYR A 203 -11.20 7.06 -17.67
CA TYR A 203 -9.92 7.41 -18.31
C TYR A 203 -9.86 7.11 -19.81
N ASN A 204 -10.99 6.78 -20.46
CA ASN A 204 -11.06 6.42 -21.88
C ASN A 204 -10.12 5.26 -22.26
N ARG A 205 -10.07 4.21 -21.43
CA ARG A 205 -9.21 3.03 -21.61
C ARG A 205 -10.00 1.77 -22.00
N GLN A 206 -10.98 1.94 -22.90
CA GLN A 206 -11.86 0.85 -23.36
C GLN A 206 -11.09 -0.33 -23.97
N SER A 207 -10.05 -0.08 -24.77
CA SER A 207 -9.23 -1.16 -25.35
C SER A 207 -8.56 -2.05 -24.29
N VAL A 208 -8.17 -1.49 -23.15
CA VAL A 208 -7.62 -2.26 -22.02
C VAL A 208 -8.68 -3.18 -21.42
N ILE A 209 -9.91 -2.67 -21.26
CA ILE A 209 -11.05 -3.42 -20.74
C ILE A 209 -11.37 -4.59 -21.67
N GLU A 210 -11.51 -4.34 -22.97
CA GLU A 210 -11.80 -5.35 -23.99
C GLU A 210 -10.72 -6.44 -24.05
N ASN A 211 -9.44 -6.04 -24.05
CA ASN A 211 -8.33 -6.98 -24.04
C ASN A 211 -8.30 -7.83 -22.76
N THR A 212 -8.52 -7.21 -21.60
CA THR A 212 -8.58 -7.91 -20.31
C THR A 212 -9.74 -8.92 -20.29
N TYR A 213 -10.93 -8.49 -20.71
CA TYR A 213 -12.11 -9.35 -20.79
C TYR A 213 -11.89 -10.53 -21.74
N LYS A 214 -11.35 -10.28 -22.94
CA LYS A 214 -11.04 -11.31 -23.93
C LYS A 214 -10.05 -12.34 -23.39
N ASN A 215 -8.96 -11.89 -22.78
CA ASN A 215 -7.92 -12.75 -22.20
C ASN A 215 -8.44 -13.60 -21.04
N MET A 216 -9.45 -13.10 -20.32
CA MET A 216 -10.04 -13.74 -19.15
C MET A 216 -11.45 -14.27 -19.41
N LYS A 217 -11.86 -14.48 -20.66
CA LYS A 217 -13.24 -14.89 -21.00
C LYS A 217 -13.69 -16.15 -20.27
N LYS A 218 -12.79 -17.12 -20.09
CA LYS A 218 -13.05 -18.38 -19.35
C LYS A 218 -13.19 -18.17 -17.84
N TYR A 219 -12.63 -17.09 -17.32
CA TYR A 219 -12.76 -16.71 -15.93
C TYR A 219 -14.10 -16.00 -15.69
N PHE A 220 -14.47 -15.06 -16.57
CA PHE A 220 -15.70 -14.25 -16.48
C PHE A 220 -16.97 -14.99 -16.93
N VAL A 221 -17.31 -16.09 -16.25
CA VAL A 221 -18.44 -16.97 -16.63
C VAL A 221 -19.78 -16.60 -15.98
N SER A 222 -19.78 -15.72 -14.98
CA SER A 222 -21.02 -15.32 -14.30
C SER A 222 -21.93 -14.53 -15.25
N SER A 223 -23.18 -14.94 -15.37
CA SER A 223 -24.19 -14.23 -16.16
C SER A 223 -24.41 -12.80 -15.66
N GLU A 224 -24.34 -12.58 -14.35
CA GLU A 224 -24.41 -11.25 -13.73
C GLU A 224 -23.23 -10.37 -14.18
N PHE A 225 -22.00 -10.92 -14.15
CA PHE A 225 -20.82 -10.18 -14.59
C PHE A 225 -20.91 -9.82 -16.08
N ILE A 226 -21.33 -10.77 -16.93
CA ILE A 226 -21.47 -10.55 -18.37
C ILE A 226 -22.50 -9.45 -18.64
N LYS A 227 -23.63 -9.47 -17.93
CA LYS A 227 -24.66 -8.43 -18.03
C LYS A 227 -24.11 -7.06 -17.63
N GLU A 228 -23.45 -6.96 -16.48
CA GLU A 228 -22.84 -5.71 -16.01
C GLU A 228 -21.75 -5.20 -16.97
N TYR A 229 -20.91 -6.09 -17.50
CA TYR A 229 -19.88 -5.76 -18.49
C TYR A 229 -20.50 -5.19 -19.77
N ASN A 230 -21.57 -5.80 -20.29
CA ASN A 230 -22.24 -5.31 -21.49
C ASN A 230 -22.90 -3.94 -21.27
N ASN A 231 -23.30 -3.60 -20.04
CA ASN A 231 -23.87 -2.30 -19.69
C ASN A 231 -22.83 -1.18 -19.54
N LEU A 232 -21.53 -1.49 -19.67
CA LEU A 232 -20.46 -0.48 -19.57
C LEU A 232 -20.30 0.37 -20.84
N PHE A 233 -20.88 -0.08 -21.96
CA PHE A 233 -20.76 0.52 -23.29
C PHE A 233 -22.17 0.70 -23.88
#